data_AF-A0A353PG88-F1
#
_entry.id   AF-A0A353PG88-F1
#
_cell.length_a   1.000
_cell.length_b   1.000
_cell.length_c   1.000
_cell.angle_alpha   90.00
_cell.angle_beta   90.00
_cell.angle_gamma   90.00
#
_symmetry.space_group_name_H-M   'P 1'
#
loop_
_entity.id
_entity.type
_entity.pdbx_description
1 polymer ?
#
loop_
_entity_poly.entity_id
_entity_poly.type
_entity_poly.pdbx_seq_one_letter_code
_entity_poly.pdbx_strand_id
1 'polypeptide(L)' 'PPRGGLYFSCLGRGERLFGRRSAELAIIQERLGDVPLAGFFCNGEIAHDRLYGYTGVLLLFG' A
#
# COMPACT_ATOMS: atom_id res chain seq x y z
N PRO A 1 13.95 -8.86 -10.05
CA PRO A 1 12.66 -8.17 -9.79
C PRO A 1 11.83 -9.05 -8.84
N PRO A 2 10.95 -8.48 -8.00
CA PRO A 2 10.06 -9.29 -7.17
C PRO A 2 9.11 -10.14 -8.04
N ARG A 3 8.78 -11.35 -7.57
CA ARG A 3 7.80 -12.22 -8.24
C ARG A 3 6.36 -11.88 -7.84
N GLY A 4 6.16 -11.16 -6.75
CA GLY A 4 4.86 -10.72 -6.27
C GLY A 4 4.96 -9.73 -5.12
N GLY A 5 3.83 -9.11 -4.77
CA GLY A 5 3.72 -8.23 -3.62
C GLY A 5 2.40 -8.34 -2.88
N LEU A 6 2.42 -7.99 -1.61
CA LEU A 6 1.24 -7.73 -0.79
C LEU A 6 1.23 -6.26 -0.37
N TYR A 7 0.10 -5.60 -0.57
CA TYR A 7 -0.05 -4.20 -0.26
C TYR A 7 -1.23 -3.92 0.67
N PHE A 8 -0.94 -3.34 1.83
CA PHE A 8 -1.94 -3.00 2.84
C PHE A 8 -1.96 -1.48 3.02
N SER A 9 -3.08 -0.84 2.68
CA SER A 9 -3.21 0.62 2.76
C SER A 9 -4.23 1.05 3.80
N CYS A 10 -3.85 1.99 4.65
CA CYS A 10 -4.77 2.62 5.60
C CYS A 10 -5.88 3.38 4.86
N LEU A 11 -7.14 3.28 5.31
CA LEU A 11 -8.27 4.03 4.75
C LEU A 11 -8.08 5.56 4.77
N GLY A 12 -7.21 6.06 5.65
CA GLY A 12 -6.79 7.47 5.68
C GLY A 12 -5.96 7.91 4.45
N ARG A 13 -5.40 6.97 3.70
CA ARG A 13 -4.54 7.18 2.52
C ARG A 13 -5.29 7.27 1.20
N GLY A 14 -6.59 7.58 1.24
CA GLY A 14 -7.39 7.77 0.03
C GLY A 14 -7.08 9.04 -0.75
N GLU A 15 -8.03 9.46 -1.59
CA GLU A 15 -7.89 10.59 -2.51
C GLU A 15 -7.42 11.90 -1.86
N ARG A 16 -7.80 12.17 -0.61
CA ARG A 16 -7.36 13.38 0.10
C ARG A 16 -5.85 13.47 0.25
N LEU A 17 -5.15 12.33 0.31
CA LEU A 17 -3.70 12.29 0.44
C LEU A 17 -3.00 12.27 -0.93
N PHE A 18 -3.61 11.66 -1.95
CA PHE A 18 -2.98 11.43 -3.26
C PHE A 18 -3.57 12.24 -4.42
N GLY A 19 -4.56 13.10 -4.17
CA GLY A 19 -5.20 13.98 -5.13
C GLY A 19 -6.20 13.31 -6.09
N ARG A 20 -6.20 11.97 -6.23
CA ARG A 20 -7.14 11.23 -7.08
C ARG A 20 -7.34 9.79 -6.63
N ARG A 21 -8.42 9.15 -7.11
CA ARG A 21 -8.69 7.73 -6.90
C ARG A 21 -7.54 6.87 -7.38
N SER A 22 -7.19 5.88 -6.55
CA SER A 22 -6.20 4.84 -6.87
C SER A 22 -4.81 5.35 -7.25
N ALA A 23 -4.48 6.62 -6.98
CA ALA A 23 -3.16 7.18 -7.32
C ALA A 23 -2.03 6.41 -6.64
N GLU A 24 -2.22 6.01 -5.39
CA GLU A 24 -1.26 5.21 -4.65
C GLU A 24 -0.95 3.87 -5.34
N LEU A 25 -1.98 3.13 -5.77
CA LEU A 25 -1.80 1.88 -6.52
C LEU A 25 -1.15 2.12 -7.89
N ALA A 26 -1.52 3.21 -8.57
CA ALA A 26 -0.91 3.58 -9.84
C ALA A 26 0.59 3.87 -9.69
N ILE A 27 0.99 4.53 -8.59
CA ILE A 27 2.41 4.76 -8.27
C ILE A 27 3.13 3.41 -8.07
N ILE A 28 2.53 2.47 -7.35
CA ILE A 28 3.15 1.15 -7.14
C ILE A 28 3.33 0.42 -8.48
N GLN A 29 2.30 0.41 -9.33
CA GLN A 29 2.34 -0.21 -10.66
C GLN A 29 3.38 0.44 -11.58
N GLU A 30 3.46 1.77 -11.60
CA GLU A 30 4.45 2.52 -12.39
C GLU A 30 5.89 2.15 -12.00
N ARG A 31 6.13 1.92 -10.69
CA ARG A 31 7.48 1.64 -10.17
C ARG A 31 7.89 0.17 -10.23
N LEU A 32 6.94 -0.74 -10.09
CA LEU A 32 7.22 -2.19 -10.04
C LEU A 32 6.93 -2.91 -11.35
N GLY A 33 6.17 -2.30 -12.26
CA GLY A 33 5.69 -2.94 -13.47
C GLY A 33 4.55 -3.92 -13.18
N ASP A 34 4.40 -4.92 -14.05
CA ASP A 34 3.29 -5.88 -14.04
C ASP A 34 3.49 -7.01 -13.00
N VAL A 35 3.90 -6.64 -11.79
CA VAL A 35 4.09 -7.59 -10.68
C VAL A 35 2.73 -7.89 -10.05
N PRO A 36 2.35 -9.17 -9.88
CA PRO A 36 1.12 -9.53 -9.20
C PRO A 36 1.06 -8.91 -7.80
N LEU A 37 0.04 -8.09 -7.57
CA LEU A 37 -0.18 -7.39 -6.31
C LEU A 37 -1.54 -7.78 -5.75
N ALA A 38 -1.55 -8.25 -4.50
CA ALA A 38 -2.77 -8.49 -3.74
C ALA A 38 -2.74 -7.72 -2.42
N GLY A 39 -3.87 -7.65 -1.72
CA GLY A 39 -3.93 -6.93 -0.45
C GLY A 39 -5.33 -6.49 -0.06
N PHE A 40 -5.42 -5.61 0.93
CA PHE A 40 -6.68 -5.07 1.43
C PHE A 40 -6.46 -3.71 2.12
N PHE A 41 -7.57 -3.02 2.38
CA PHE A 41 -7.57 -1.77 3.15
C PHE A 41 -7.67 -2.04 4.65
N CYS A 42 -6.89 -1.31 5.44
CA CYS A 42 -6.86 -1.39 6.90
C CYS A 42 -7.09 -0.01 7.55
N ASN A 43 -7.06 0.07 8.88
CA ASN A 43 -7.17 1.35 9.63
C ASN A 43 -5.84 1.84 10.21
N GLY A 44 -4.73 1.26 9.77
CA GLY A 44 -3.39 1.58 10.27
C GLY A 44 -2.56 0.33 10.52
N GLU A 45 -1.38 0.54 11.08
CA GLU A 45 -0.40 -0.49 11.41
C GLU A 45 -0.10 -0.47 12.90
N ILE A 46 0.11 -1.64 13.52
CA ILE A 46 0.56 -1.75 14.91
C ILE A 46 2.05 -2.08 14.92
N ALA A 47 2.85 -1.23 15.56
CA ALA A 47 4.28 -1.46 15.76
C ALA A 47 4.70 -0.88 17.12
N HIS A 48 5.62 -1.54 17.83
CA HIS A 48 6.13 -1.07 19.12
C HIS A 48 5.02 -0.65 20.12
N ASP A 49 3.96 -1.45 20.23
CA ASP A 49 2.80 -1.21 21.10
C ASP A 49 2.04 0.10 20.80
N ARG A 50 2.09 0.56 19.55
CA ARG A 50 1.42 1.78 19.07
C ARG A 50 0.70 1.55 17.76
N LEU A 51 -0.43 2.23 17.59
CA LEU A 51 -1.19 2.28 16.34
C LEU A 51 -0.77 3.50 15.50
N TYR A 52 -0.32 3.26 14.28
CA TYR A 52 0.07 4.27 13.31
C TYR A 52 -0.99 4.37 12.20
N GLY A 53 -1.64 5.53 12.12
CA GLY A 53 -2.55 5.87 11.03
C GLY A 53 -1.80 6.38 9.80
N TYR A 54 -2.50 6.47 8.67
CA TYR A 54 -1.95 6.96 7.40
C TYR A 54 -0.71 6.19 6.91
N THR A 55 -0.56 4.92 7.29
CA THR A 55 0.51 4.02 6.85
C THR A 55 0.10 3.16 5.66
N GLY A 56 1.08 2.79 4.84
CA GLY A 56 0.92 1.84 3.75
C GLY A 56 2.11 0.88 3.76
N VAL A 57 1.84 -0.42 3.85
CA VAL A 57 2.87 -1.46 3.97
C VAL A 57 2.91 -2.24 2.66
N LEU A 58 4.08 -2.21 2.00
CA LEU A 58 4.36 -2.97 0.79
C LEU A 58 5.37 -4.07 1.11
N LEU A 59 4.93 -5.32 1.05
CA LEU A 59 5.79 -6.49 1.14
C LEU A 59 6.05 -7.01 -0.26
N LEU A 60 7.31 -7.25 -0.59
CA LEU A 60 7.75 -7.84 -1.86
C LEU A 60 8.37 -9.21 -1.61
N PHE A 61 8.11 -10.16 -2.49
CA PHE A 61 8.65 -11.51 -2.38
C PHE A 61 8.97 -12.08 -3.77
N GLY A 62 9.85 -13.10 -3.80
CA GLY A 62 10.20 -13.83 -5.02
C GLY A 62 11.69 -14.00 -5.29
#